data_AF-A0A5C6EKU1-F1
#
_entry.id   AF-A0A5C6EKU1-F1
#
_cell.length_a   1.000
_cell.length_b   1.000
_cell.length_c   1.000
_cell.angle_alpha   90.00
_cell.angle_beta   90.00
_cell.angle_gamma   90.00
#
_symmetry.space_group_name_H-M   'P 1'
#
loop_
_entity.id
_entity.type
_entity.pdbx_description
1 polymer ?
#
loop_
_entity_poly.entity_id
_entity_poly.type
_entity_poly.pdbx_seq_one_letter_code
_entity_poly.pdbx_strand_id
1 'polypeptide(L)'
;MVTNSTVRGTLVSFLVGITELCLDTIEIVGIKKVKSSPSYPDVIPKQMVVKVEKRTIDSMEVDFLVKFCPPGIVIVEASVALKNILGEHVFDIKQNLIVECRAILWEYHCNPYFDEEYSVYCVSDYEGDPEDVVSEHKDSIAGLLKTERIPLDEEEINTTLKFNIKYSKDDLTVVDWDGAFVFDPRGDFASNIELFEIANLQLLKLRVLEYELDGRLEKAAHLLQKTTLRKIPWLKSREIRHSLREIIQIRTESIQEFAATERNINLIGDWYSARLFDLMAKKLHVEKWKTNINKTLDTLEDIYSMIAENFSMSFSTTLEFIITFAWCILLIGYFLLFFLEILHKR
;
A
#
# COMPACT_ATOMS: atom_id res chain seq x y z
N MET A 1 21.71 23.93 32.00
CA MET A 1 20.36 24.43 32.32
C MET A 1 19.56 24.30 31.05
N VAL A 2 18.81 23.20 30.89
CA VAL A 2 17.91 23.04 29.74
C VAL A 2 16.76 23.99 30.00
N THR A 3 16.70 25.07 29.24
CA THR A 3 15.51 25.91 29.18
C THR A 3 14.37 25.00 28.74
N ASN A 4 13.39 24.77 29.63
CA ASN A 4 12.12 24.13 29.27
C ASN A 4 11.37 25.09 28.32
N SER A 5 11.84 25.21 27.09
CA SER A 5 11.14 25.90 26.00
C SER A 5 9.98 25.00 25.61
N THR A 6 8.78 25.34 26.07
CA THR A 6 7.57 24.61 25.71
C THR A 6 7.31 24.82 24.22
N VAL A 7 7.54 23.79 23.41
CA VAL A 7 7.26 23.82 21.97
C VAL A 7 5.79 23.47 21.76
N ARG A 8 4.97 24.45 21.38
CA ARG A 8 3.56 24.24 21.07
C ARG A 8 3.42 23.59 19.70
N GLY A 9 2.39 22.78 19.53
CA GLY A 9 2.12 22.17 18.23
C GLY A 9 0.81 21.40 18.24
N THR A 10 0.48 20.83 17.09
CA THR A 10 -0.65 19.92 16.92
C THR A 10 -0.10 18.54 16.59
N LEU A 11 -0.52 17.54 17.37
CA LEU A 11 -0.29 16.14 17.01
C LEU A 11 -1.43 15.70 16.12
N VAL A 12 -1.10 15.22 14.93
CA VAL A 12 -2.03 14.55 14.03
C VAL A 12 -1.63 13.08 13.96
N SER A 13 -2.55 12.16 14.12
CA SER A 13 -2.31 10.73 13.91
C SER A 13 -3.39 10.20 12.99
N PHE A 14 -3.00 9.51 11.93
CA PHE A 14 -3.95 8.91 11.01
C PHE A 14 -3.68 7.43 10.82
N LEU A 15 -4.76 6.69 10.56
CA LEU A 15 -4.69 5.31 10.09
C LEU A 15 -5.31 5.21 8.70
N VAL A 16 -4.66 4.46 7.83
CA VAL A 16 -5.18 4.08 6.52
C VAL A 16 -5.59 2.62 6.58
N GLY A 17 -6.82 2.28 6.20
CA GLY A 17 -7.34 0.92 6.19
C GLY A 17 -8.06 0.58 4.89
N ILE A 18 -8.13 -0.71 4.56
CA ILE A 18 -8.85 -1.22 3.38
C ILE A 18 -10.19 -1.82 3.79
N THR A 19 -11.24 -1.50 3.04
CA THR A 19 -12.62 -1.97 3.21
C THR A 19 -13.21 -2.44 1.88
N GLU A 20 -14.14 -3.38 1.96
CA GLU A 20 -14.94 -3.82 0.80
C GLU A 20 -16.16 -2.91 0.56
N LEU A 21 -16.41 -1.93 1.43
CA LEU A 21 -17.54 -1.01 1.30
C LEU A 21 -17.39 -0.10 0.06
N CYS A 22 -18.49 0.03 -0.69
CA CYS A 22 -18.61 0.98 -1.79
C CYS A 22 -19.12 2.35 -1.31
N LEU A 23 -18.76 3.41 -2.06
CA LEU A 23 -19.19 4.79 -1.80
C LEU A 23 -20.72 4.95 -1.68
N ASP A 24 -21.49 4.18 -2.45
CA ASP A 24 -22.95 4.30 -2.50
C ASP A 24 -23.63 3.98 -1.15
N THR A 25 -22.94 3.26 -0.25
CA THR A 25 -23.40 2.93 1.10
C THR A 25 -23.06 3.98 2.15
N ILE A 26 -22.25 4.98 1.81
CA ILE A 26 -21.68 5.94 2.76
C ILE A 26 -22.34 7.30 2.53
N GLU A 27 -23.10 7.81 3.51
CA GLU A 27 -23.65 9.16 3.46
C GLU A 27 -22.50 10.19 3.44
N ILE A 28 -22.29 10.80 2.28
CA ILE A 28 -21.31 11.87 2.11
C ILE A 28 -21.87 13.09 2.86
N VAL A 29 -21.33 13.38 4.04
CA VAL A 29 -21.52 14.71 4.65
C VAL A 29 -20.91 15.69 3.68
N GLY A 30 -21.77 16.52 3.07
CA GLY A 30 -21.45 17.30 1.89
C GLY A 30 -20.09 17.97 1.95
N ILE A 31 -19.47 18.13 0.77
CA ILE A 31 -18.18 18.80 0.54
C ILE A 31 -18.21 20.22 1.12
N LYS A 32 -18.12 20.34 2.45
CA LYS A 32 -17.61 21.53 3.08
C LYS A 32 -16.13 21.42 2.82
N LYS A 33 -15.67 22.13 1.78
CA LYS A 33 -14.31 22.68 1.77
C LYS A 33 -14.17 23.42 3.09
N VAL A 34 -13.71 22.71 4.13
CA VAL A 34 -13.15 23.37 5.29
C VAL A 34 -12.02 24.20 4.72
N LYS A 35 -12.11 25.49 5.00
CA LYS A 35 -11.49 26.57 4.25
C LYS A 35 -10.00 26.65 4.64
N SER A 36 -9.23 25.61 4.36
CA SER A 36 -7.80 25.52 4.73
C SER A 36 -7.05 24.29 4.22
N SER A 37 -7.67 23.37 3.46
CA SER A 37 -6.91 22.30 2.82
C SER A 37 -6.53 22.71 1.39
N PRO A 38 -5.25 22.76 1.02
CA PRO A 38 -4.86 22.63 -0.36
C PRO A 38 -5.28 21.23 -0.79
N SER A 39 -6.48 21.10 -1.35
CA SER A 39 -6.88 19.87 -2.02
C SER A 39 -5.94 19.75 -3.20
N TYR A 40 -5.16 18.67 -3.28
CA TYR A 40 -4.54 18.28 -4.53
C TYR A 40 -5.67 17.72 -5.42
N PRO A 41 -6.41 18.55 -6.18
CA PRO A 41 -7.72 18.19 -6.70
C PRO A 41 -7.62 17.11 -7.78
N ASP A 42 -6.43 16.97 -8.34
CA ASP A 42 -6.06 16.13 -9.46
C ASP A 42 -5.17 14.94 -9.05
N VAL A 43 -4.92 14.73 -7.76
CA VAL A 43 -4.14 13.58 -7.29
C VAL A 43 -5.04 12.39 -7.06
N ILE A 44 -4.65 11.28 -7.67
CA ILE A 44 -5.32 9.99 -7.53
C ILE A 44 -4.58 9.19 -6.43
N PRO A 45 -5.29 8.69 -5.42
CA PRO A 45 -6.75 8.66 -5.29
C PRO A 45 -7.35 9.93 -4.67
N LYS A 46 -8.52 10.36 -5.16
CA LYS A 46 -9.25 11.52 -4.62
C LYS A 46 -9.78 11.21 -3.23
N GLN A 47 -9.37 12.01 -2.25
CA GLN A 47 -9.88 11.90 -0.89
C GLN A 47 -11.24 12.59 -0.75
N MET A 48 -12.22 11.89 -0.18
CA MET A 48 -13.56 12.41 0.05
C MET A 48 -13.86 12.41 1.53
N VAL A 49 -14.05 13.59 2.14
CA VAL A 49 -14.46 13.66 3.54
C VAL A 49 -15.87 13.08 3.69
N VAL A 50 -15.99 12.08 4.55
CA VAL A 50 -17.23 11.36 4.84
C VAL A 50 -17.81 11.81 6.17
N LYS A 51 -16.97 11.99 7.19
CA LYS A 51 -17.40 12.29 8.56
C LYS A 51 -16.41 13.23 9.21
N VAL A 52 -16.94 14.20 9.97
CA VAL A 52 -16.17 15.08 10.84
C VAL A 52 -16.81 14.99 12.21
N GLU A 53 -16.04 14.62 13.22
CA GLU A 53 -16.52 14.42 14.59
C GLU A 53 -15.54 15.06 15.57
N LYS A 54 -16.04 15.59 16.69
CA LYS A 54 -15.19 16.02 17.81
C LYS A 54 -15.48 15.11 18.99
N ARG A 55 -14.43 14.56 19.61
CA ARG A 55 -14.54 13.74 20.83
C ARG A 55 -13.64 14.32 21.92
N THR A 56 -14.03 14.12 23.17
CA THR A 56 -13.18 14.45 24.31
C THR A 56 -12.47 13.19 24.78
N ILE A 57 -11.14 13.16 24.70
CA ILE A 57 -10.28 12.05 25.13
C ILE A 57 -9.34 12.60 26.21
N ASP A 58 -9.34 12.01 27.40
CA ASP A 58 -8.48 12.42 28.52
C ASP A 58 -8.53 13.93 28.85
N SER A 59 -9.72 14.53 28.78
CA SER A 59 -9.96 15.98 28.95
C SER A 59 -9.37 16.88 27.85
N MET A 60 -8.95 16.31 26.73
CA MET A 60 -8.50 17.01 25.53
C MET A 60 -9.60 16.93 24.46
N GLU A 61 -9.84 18.04 23.74
CA GLU A 61 -10.70 18.02 22.56
C GLU A 61 -9.88 17.50 21.37
N VAL A 62 -10.37 16.43 20.76
CA VAL A 62 -9.76 15.77 19.60
C VAL A 62 -10.71 15.87 18.42
N ASP A 63 -10.20 16.38 17.31
CA ASP A 63 -10.93 16.51 16.06
C ASP A 63 -10.64 15.28 15.19
N PHE A 64 -11.68 14.53 14.83
CA PHE A 64 -11.64 13.36 13.96
C PHE A 64 -12.18 13.69 12.58
N LEU A 65 -11.44 13.27 11.56
CA LEU A 65 -11.77 13.43 10.15
C LEU A 65 -11.67 12.07 9.46
N VAL A 66 -12.79 11.58 8.94
CA VAL A 66 -12.84 10.33 8.16
C VAL A 66 -12.94 10.66 6.69
N LYS A 67 -12.02 10.11 5.90
CA LYS A 67 -11.93 10.27 4.45
C LYS A 67 -12.09 8.91 3.78
N PHE A 68 -12.79 8.88 2.65
CA PHE A 68 -12.86 7.71 1.78
C PHE A 68 -12.05 7.97 0.51
N CYS A 69 -11.22 7.01 0.14
CA CYS A 69 -10.34 7.04 -1.02
C CYS A 69 -10.67 5.82 -1.91
N PRO A 70 -11.27 6.01 -3.08
CA PRO A 70 -11.57 4.90 -3.97
C PRO A 70 -10.31 4.24 -4.55
N PRO A 71 -10.31 2.92 -4.78
CA PRO A 71 -11.34 1.95 -4.37
C PRO A 71 -11.10 1.42 -2.95
N GLY A 72 -12.15 1.46 -2.11
CA GLY A 72 -12.19 0.69 -0.85
C GLY A 72 -11.16 1.08 0.21
N ILE A 73 -10.78 2.36 0.34
CA ILE A 73 -9.84 2.80 1.37
C ILE A 73 -10.50 3.84 2.27
N VAL A 74 -10.27 3.72 3.57
CA VAL A 74 -10.71 4.67 4.59
C VAL A 74 -9.48 5.20 5.30
N ILE A 75 -9.45 6.51 5.48
CA ILE A 75 -8.44 7.20 6.27
C ILE A 75 -9.14 7.84 7.44
N VAL A 76 -8.68 7.55 8.65
CA VAL A 76 -9.17 8.21 9.87
C VAL A 76 -8.03 9.03 10.43
N GLU A 77 -8.21 10.35 10.43
CA GLU A 77 -7.27 11.33 10.97
C GLU A 77 -7.82 11.84 12.31
N ALA A 78 -6.97 11.88 13.34
CA ALA A 78 -7.25 12.48 14.63
C ALA A 78 -6.23 13.59 14.90
N SER A 79 -6.70 14.76 15.32
CA SER A 79 -5.84 15.91 15.59
C SER A 79 -6.12 16.52 16.96
N VAL A 80 -5.04 16.86 17.68
CA VAL A 80 -5.09 17.44 19.02
C VAL A 80 -4.02 18.52 19.21
N ALA A 81 -4.42 19.67 19.74
CA ALA A 81 -3.50 20.76 20.05
C ALA A 81 -2.80 20.53 21.40
N LEU A 82 -1.47 20.64 21.42
CA LEU A 82 -0.63 20.36 22.57
C LEU A 82 0.17 21.60 22.99
N LYS A 83 0.27 21.82 24.30
CA LYS A 83 1.11 22.89 24.87
C LYS A 83 2.60 22.58 24.78
N ASN A 84 2.97 21.31 24.80
CA ASN A 84 4.34 20.83 24.63
C ASN A 84 4.33 19.54 23.79
N ILE A 85 4.64 19.64 22.50
CA ILE A 85 4.64 18.52 21.57
C ILE A 85 5.87 17.61 21.69
N LEU A 86 6.90 18.04 22.42
CA LEU A 86 8.15 17.29 22.62
C LEU A 86 8.21 16.57 23.98
N GLY A 87 7.12 16.59 24.76
CA GLY A 87 7.08 15.98 26.09
C GLY A 87 6.82 14.46 26.06
N GLU A 88 7.22 13.75 27.13
CA GLU A 88 7.00 12.29 27.22
C GLU A 88 5.52 11.87 27.20
N HIS A 89 4.61 12.71 27.71
CA HIS A 89 3.16 12.45 27.66
C HIS A 89 2.62 12.28 26.23
N VAL A 90 3.34 12.75 25.21
CA VAL A 90 2.93 12.67 23.81
C VAL A 90 2.91 11.21 23.31
N PHE A 91 3.76 10.34 23.86
CA PHE A 91 3.71 8.91 23.54
C PHE A 91 2.37 8.28 23.95
N ASP A 92 1.85 8.62 25.13
CA ASP A 92 0.57 8.10 25.63
C ASP A 92 -0.61 8.68 24.83
N ILE A 93 -0.56 9.98 24.50
CA ILE A 93 -1.57 10.62 23.66
C ILE A 93 -1.60 9.98 22.27
N LYS A 94 -0.44 9.82 21.61
CA LYS A 94 -0.33 9.14 20.30
C LYS A 94 -0.99 7.76 20.35
N GLN A 95 -0.66 6.95 21.37
CA GLN A 95 -1.23 5.61 21.52
C GLN A 95 -2.76 5.65 21.64
N ASN A 96 -3.31 6.57 22.44
CA ASN A 96 -4.75 6.71 22.62
C ASN A 96 -5.44 7.17 21.32
N LEU A 97 -4.84 8.10 20.58
CA LEU A 97 -5.36 8.52 19.27
C LEU A 97 -5.40 7.35 18.27
N ILE A 98 -4.33 6.54 18.21
CA ILE A 98 -4.25 5.38 17.32
C ILE A 98 -5.35 4.36 17.65
N VAL A 99 -5.58 4.08 18.94
CA VAL A 99 -6.63 3.16 19.38
C VAL A 99 -8.02 3.65 18.94
N GLU A 100 -8.30 4.93 19.11
CA GLU A 100 -9.59 5.53 18.69
C GLU A 100 -9.74 5.56 17.17
N CYS A 101 -8.69 5.91 16.43
CA CYS A 101 -8.70 5.84 14.97
C CYS A 101 -8.99 4.42 14.47
N ARG A 102 -8.37 3.40 15.10
CA ARG A 102 -8.59 2.00 14.75
C ARG A 102 -10.01 1.54 15.07
N ALA A 103 -10.57 1.99 16.19
CA ALA A 103 -11.98 1.74 16.52
C ALA A 103 -12.93 2.31 15.45
N ILE A 104 -12.66 3.52 14.96
CA ILE A 104 -13.43 4.13 13.87
C ILE A 104 -13.25 3.33 12.57
N LEU A 105 -12.03 2.88 12.22
CA LEU A 105 -11.83 2.02 11.04
C LEU A 105 -12.69 0.75 11.08
N TRP A 106 -12.89 0.16 12.27
CA TRP A 106 -13.78 -1.00 12.42
C TRP A 106 -15.26 -0.67 12.20
N GLU A 107 -15.71 0.56 12.50
CA GLU A 107 -17.06 1.04 12.13
C GLU A 107 -17.29 0.97 10.60
N TYR A 108 -16.22 1.12 9.81
CA TYR A 108 -16.23 1.04 8.34
C TYR A 108 -15.83 -0.34 7.81
N HIS A 109 -15.86 -1.38 8.64
CA HIS A 109 -15.54 -2.76 8.26
C HIS A 109 -14.16 -2.91 7.59
N CYS A 110 -13.20 -2.07 7.97
CA CYS A 110 -11.84 -2.23 7.48
C CYS A 110 -11.22 -3.55 7.96
N ASN A 111 -10.38 -4.15 7.13
CA ASN A 111 -9.68 -5.38 7.45
C ASN A 111 -8.70 -5.15 8.62
N PRO A 112 -8.85 -5.87 9.75
CA PRO A 112 -8.03 -5.65 10.94
C PRO A 112 -6.56 -6.08 10.79
N TYR A 113 -6.21 -6.79 9.71
CA TYR A 113 -4.83 -7.21 9.43
C TYR A 113 -4.05 -6.22 8.56
N PHE A 114 -4.75 -5.24 7.97
CA PHE A 114 -4.19 -4.32 6.97
C PHE A 114 -4.60 -2.88 7.28
N ASP A 115 -3.84 -2.28 8.19
CA ASP A 115 -3.80 -0.85 8.46
C ASP A 115 -2.35 -0.31 8.44
N GLU A 116 -2.20 0.96 8.07
CA GLU A 116 -0.96 1.73 8.26
C GLU A 116 -1.24 2.88 9.23
N GLU A 117 -0.43 2.99 10.27
CA GLU A 117 -0.48 4.09 11.23
C GLU A 117 0.67 5.07 10.99
N TYR A 118 0.38 6.37 11.12
CA TYR A 118 1.39 7.40 10.96
C TYR A 118 1.02 8.64 11.78
N SER A 119 2.02 9.27 12.39
CA SER A 119 1.82 10.48 13.20
C SER A 119 2.63 11.66 12.67
N VAL A 120 1.98 12.82 12.57
CA VAL A 120 2.59 14.08 12.15
C VAL A 120 2.60 15.05 13.33
N TYR A 121 3.80 15.49 13.72
CA TYR A 121 4.03 16.48 14.75
C TYR A 121 4.14 17.85 14.09
N CYS A 122 3.04 18.59 14.05
CA CYS A 122 2.94 19.89 13.41
C CYS A 122 3.35 20.99 14.38
N VAL A 123 4.46 21.67 14.13
CA VAL A 123 5.01 22.71 14.98
C VAL A 123 4.85 24.06 14.28
N SER A 124 4.11 24.96 14.91
CA SER A 124 3.93 26.36 14.49
C SER A 124 4.48 27.31 15.54
N ASP A 125 4.51 28.61 15.23
CA ASP A 125 4.79 29.68 16.20
C ASP A 125 6.16 29.61 16.91
N TYR A 126 7.17 29.02 16.25
CA TYR A 126 8.57 29.14 16.68
C TYR A 126 9.23 30.39 16.08
N GLU A 127 10.23 30.91 16.78
CA GLU A 127 11.05 32.03 16.30
C GLU A 127 12.44 31.51 15.90
N GLY A 128 12.96 31.97 14.75
CA GLY A 128 14.28 31.59 14.27
C GLY A 128 14.28 30.38 13.34
N ASP A 129 15.46 29.75 13.20
CA ASP A 129 15.64 28.59 12.33
C ASP A 129 15.10 27.33 13.02
N PRO A 130 14.19 26.55 12.39
CA PRO A 130 13.70 25.31 12.98
C PRO A 130 14.81 24.28 13.26
N GLU A 131 15.96 24.38 12.60
CA GLU A 131 17.15 23.56 12.90
C GLU A 131 17.66 23.78 14.32
N ASP A 132 17.52 24.99 14.88
CA ASP A 132 17.93 25.28 16.26
C ASP A 132 17.08 24.45 17.23
N VAL A 133 15.76 24.41 17.02
CA VAL A 133 14.82 23.60 17.83
C VAL A 133 15.13 22.11 17.69
N VAL A 134 15.41 21.65 16.47
CA VAL A 134 15.77 20.25 16.20
C VAL A 134 17.09 19.88 16.88
N SER A 135 18.08 20.77 16.86
CA SER A 135 19.38 20.54 17.50
C SER A 135 19.30 20.49 19.02
N GLU A 136 18.47 21.36 19.62
CA GLU A 136 18.26 21.42 21.07
C GLU A 136 17.48 20.18 21.59
N HIS A 137 16.55 19.65 20.79
CA HIS A 137 15.64 18.58 21.18
C HIS A 137 15.82 17.29 20.37
N LYS A 138 17.03 17.04 19.84
CA LYS A 138 17.33 15.92 18.94
C LYS A 138 16.89 14.55 19.48
N ASP A 139 17.09 14.31 20.78
CA ASP A 139 16.77 13.05 21.45
C ASP A 139 15.26 12.83 21.52
N SER A 140 14.50 13.85 21.92
CA SER A 140 13.04 13.79 22.00
C SER A 140 12.39 13.64 20.64
N ILE A 141 12.88 14.37 19.63
CA ILE A 141 12.36 14.30 18.25
C ILE A 141 12.61 12.91 17.67
N ALA A 142 13.83 12.38 17.78
CA ALA A 142 14.15 11.05 17.28
C ALA A 142 13.36 9.95 18.02
N GLY A 143 13.22 10.04 19.34
CA GLY A 143 12.41 9.12 20.13
C GLY A 143 10.93 9.13 19.72
N LEU A 144 10.34 10.32 19.54
CA LEU A 144 8.94 10.47 19.11
C LEU A 144 8.70 9.99 17.67
N LEU A 145 9.64 10.21 16.76
CA LEU A 145 9.58 9.72 15.38
C LEU A 145 9.62 8.19 15.31
N LYS A 146 10.39 7.55 16.20
CA LYS A 146 10.55 6.09 16.27
C LYS A 146 9.60 5.41 17.24
N THR A 147 8.77 6.18 17.95
CA THR A 147 7.92 5.67 19.04
C THR A 147 8.72 4.96 20.14
N GLU A 148 9.97 5.36 20.36
CA GLU A 148 10.88 4.75 21.34
C GLU A 148 11.08 5.67 22.55
N ARG A 149 10.84 5.14 23.75
CA ARG A 149 11.08 5.85 25.03
C ARG A 149 12.49 5.64 25.57
N ILE A 150 13.22 4.68 25.01
CA ILE A 150 14.58 4.40 25.43
C ILE A 150 15.55 5.43 24.83
N PRO A 151 16.65 5.76 25.53
CA PRO A 151 17.71 6.57 24.94
C PRO A 151 18.28 5.90 23.69
N LEU A 152 18.27 6.64 22.57
CA LEU A 152 18.83 6.20 21.30
C LEU A 152 20.33 6.49 21.24
N ASP A 153 21.04 5.70 20.45
CA ASP A 153 22.44 5.97 20.15
C ASP A 153 22.59 7.25 19.30
N GLU A 154 23.69 7.99 19.46
CA GLU A 154 23.92 9.24 18.72
C GLU A 154 23.95 9.02 17.21
N GLU A 155 24.47 7.88 16.72
CA GLU A 155 24.49 7.56 15.30
C GLU A 155 23.08 7.34 14.75
N GLU A 156 22.20 6.73 15.55
CA GLU A 156 20.81 6.48 15.19
C GLU A 156 19.99 7.78 15.14
N ILE A 157 20.19 8.65 16.13
CA ILE A 157 19.58 9.99 16.15
C ILE A 157 20.01 10.77 14.91
N ASN A 158 21.32 10.83 14.63
CA ASN A 158 21.84 11.53 13.46
C ASN A 158 21.33 10.94 12.15
N THR A 159 21.20 9.61 12.06
CA THR A 159 20.67 8.94 10.86
C THR A 159 19.19 9.23 10.66
N THR A 160 18.41 9.29 11.75
CA THR A 160 16.99 9.67 11.73
C THR A 160 16.81 11.09 11.23
N LEU A 161 17.51 12.06 11.84
CA LEU A 161 17.36 13.48 11.54
C LEU A 161 17.90 13.87 10.16
N LYS A 162 18.74 13.03 9.51
CA LYS A 162 19.20 13.23 8.12
C LYS A 162 18.09 13.13 7.08
N PHE A 163 17.00 12.42 7.36
CA PHE A 163 15.85 12.34 6.46
C PHE A 163 14.97 13.57 6.62
N ASN A 164 15.48 14.71 6.15
CA ASN A 164 14.79 15.98 6.21
C ASN A 164 14.77 16.72 4.87
N ILE A 165 13.87 17.68 4.78
CA ILE A 165 13.77 18.64 3.68
C ILE A 165 13.49 20.03 4.24
N LYS A 166 14.21 21.00 3.71
CA LYS A 166 14.06 22.43 3.98
C LYS A 166 13.83 23.15 2.66
N TYR A 167 12.75 23.93 2.58
CA TYR A 167 12.33 24.65 1.38
C TYR A 167 12.55 26.15 1.52
N SER A 168 12.05 26.73 2.60
CA SER A 168 12.35 28.08 3.08
C SER A 168 13.49 28.07 4.10
N LYS A 169 13.97 29.24 4.49
CA LYS A 169 14.86 29.38 5.65
C LYS A 169 14.16 29.04 6.95
N ASP A 170 12.84 29.21 6.97
CA ASP A 170 12.04 29.15 8.18
C ASP A 170 11.16 27.90 8.23
N ASP A 171 11.27 26.94 7.30
CA ASP A 171 10.53 25.66 7.36
C ASP A 171 11.49 24.46 7.43
N LEU A 172 10.99 23.35 7.94
CA LEU A 172 11.73 22.09 8.00
C LEU A 172 10.75 20.94 8.12
N THR A 173 11.02 19.85 7.41
CA THR A 173 10.25 18.62 7.57
C THR A 173 11.20 17.47 7.77
N VAL A 174 11.04 16.74 8.87
CA VAL A 174 11.82 15.53 9.19
C VAL A 174 10.88 14.34 9.09
N VAL A 175 11.31 13.29 8.41
CA VAL A 175 10.48 12.14 8.06
C VAL A 175 11.11 10.84 8.56
N ASP A 176 10.32 10.01 9.23
CA ASP A 176 10.67 8.64 9.61
C ASP A 176 9.54 7.67 9.18
N TRP A 177 9.66 6.40 9.55
CA TRP A 177 8.71 5.35 9.21
C TRP A 177 7.38 5.50 9.94
N ASP A 178 7.40 5.80 11.25
CA ASP A 178 6.18 5.89 12.09
C ASP A 178 5.66 7.32 12.27
N GLY A 179 6.32 8.31 11.65
CA GLY A 179 5.88 9.69 11.73
C GLY A 179 6.80 10.72 11.09
N ALA A 180 6.35 11.97 11.12
CA ALA A 180 7.10 13.12 10.64
C ALA A 180 6.95 14.33 11.58
N PHE A 181 7.99 15.16 11.67
CA PHE A 181 7.89 16.51 12.22
C PHE A 181 7.78 17.50 11.07
N VAL A 182 6.79 18.39 11.12
CA VAL A 182 6.61 19.47 10.15
C VAL A 182 6.66 20.80 10.89
N PHE A 183 7.67 21.59 10.59
CA PHE A 183 7.86 22.95 11.06
C PHE A 183 7.43 23.90 9.94
N ASP A 184 6.31 24.61 10.13
CA ASP A 184 5.88 25.70 9.24
C ASP A 184 5.42 26.89 10.12
N PRO A 185 6.04 28.08 9.98
CA PRO A 185 5.72 29.24 10.81
C PRO A 185 4.32 29.80 10.51
N ARG A 186 3.72 29.47 9.36
CA ARG A 186 2.37 29.89 8.96
C ARG A 186 1.29 28.96 9.48
N GLY A 187 1.66 27.78 9.99
CA GLY A 187 0.72 26.78 10.48
C GLY A 187 -0.10 26.07 9.40
N ASP A 188 0.39 26.05 8.15
CA ASP A 188 -0.27 25.34 7.04
C ASP A 188 0.31 23.92 6.87
N PHE A 189 -0.37 22.93 7.47
CA PHE A 189 0.09 21.54 7.50
C PHE A 189 -0.72 20.61 6.59
N ALA A 190 -1.84 21.08 6.03
CA ALA A 190 -2.82 20.21 5.38
C ALA A 190 -2.25 19.49 4.15
N SER A 191 -1.47 20.19 3.31
CA SER A 191 -0.76 19.58 2.17
C SER A 191 0.21 18.48 2.60
N ASN A 192 0.97 18.73 3.66
CA ASN A 192 1.95 17.78 4.17
C ASN A 192 1.27 16.50 4.66
N ILE A 193 0.20 16.66 5.45
CA ILE A 193 -0.61 15.54 5.96
C ILE A 193 -1.19 14.74 4.79
N GLU A 194 -1.75 15.39 3.77
CA GLU A 194 -2.30 14.72 2.59
C GLU A 194 -1.23 13.91 1.83
N LEU A 195 -0.02 14.44 1.68
CA LEU A 195 1.10 13.69 1.06
C LEU A 195 1.51 12.48 1.89
N PHE A 196 1.57 12.59 3.22
CA PHE A 196 1.87 11.46 4.10
C PHE A 196 0.78 10.39 4.04
N GLU A 197 -0.48 10.79 3.96
CA GLU A 197 -1.61 9.88 3.77
C GLU A 197 -1.51 9.12 2.45
N ILE A 198 -1.20 9.81 1.35
CA ILE A 198 -1.03 9.18 0.03
C ILE A 198 0.14 8.18 0.04
N ALA A 199 1.26 8.52 0.68
CA ALA A 199 2.43 7.65 0.76
C ALA A 199 2.12 6.37 1.58
N ASN A 200 1.47 6.51 2.74
CA ASN A 200 1.06 5.36 3.56
C ASN A 200 -0.02 4.53 2.85
N LEU A 201 -0.93 5.16 2.11
CA LEU A 201 -1.88 4.46 1.26
C LEU A 201 -1.19 3.59 0.21
N GLN A 202 -0.13 4.09 -0.44
CA GLN A 202 0.66 3.29 -1.38
C GLN A 202 1.33 2.11 -0.70
N LEU A 203 1.91 2.32 0.49
CA LEU A 203 2.53 1.25 1.27
C LEU A 203 1.51 0.16 1.63
N LEU A 204 0.31 0.55 2.09
CA LEU A 204 -0.76 -0.38 2.43
C LEU A 204 -1.15 -1.26 1.23
N LYS A 205 -1.33 -0.64 0.06
CA LYS A 205 -1.66 -1.35 -1.18
C LYS A 205 -0.58 -2.36 -1.56
N LEU A 206 0.69 -1.98 -1.45
CA LEU A 206 1.81 -2.86 -1.74
C LEU A 206 1.85 -4.05 -0.78
N ARG A 207 1.59 -3.83 0.51
CA ARG A 207 1.54 -4.92 1.52
C ARG A 207 0.38 -5.89 1.28
N VAL A 208 -0.81 -5.37 0.94
CA VAL A 208 -1.95 -6.23 0.60
C VAL A 208 -1.66 -7.03 -0.67
N LEU A 209 -1.09 -6.39 -1.69
CA LEU A 209 -0.74 -7.07 -2.93
C LEU A 209 0.32 -8.16 -2.69
N GLU A 210 1.36 -7.90 -1.90
CA GLU A 210 2.36 -8.92 -1.55
C GLU A 210 1.69 -10.12 -0.87
N TYR A 211 0.83 -9.88 0.12
CA TYR A 211 0.11 -10.95 0.83
C TYR A 211 -0.78 -11.80 -0.12
N GLU A 212 -1.50 -11.15 -1.03
CA GLU A 212 -2.32 -11.86 -2.02
C GLU A 212 -1.47 -12.71 -2.98
N LEU A 213 -0.32 -12.18 -3.41
CA LEU A 213 0.59 -12.87 -4.31
C LEU A 213 1.27 -14.06 -3.63
N ASP A 214 1.65 -13.93 -2.37
CA ASP A 214 2.22 -15.04 -1.59
C ASP A 214 1.22 -16.21 -1.49
N GLY A 215 -0.04 -15.92 -1.19
CA GLY A 215 -1.10 -16.93 -1.18
C GLY A 215 -1.33 -17.57 -2.56
N ARG A 216 -1.13 -16.83 -3.65
CA ARG A 216 -1.18 -17.38 -5.03
C ARG A 216 0.06 -18.23 -5.32
N LEU A 217 1.23 -17.87 -4.81
CA LEU A 217 2.50 -18.57 -5.01
C LEU A 217 2.46 -19.95 -4.35
N GLU A 218 1.96 -20.04 -3.12
CA GLU A 218 1.75 -21.32 -2.44
C GLU A 218 0.82 -22.25 -3.24
N LYS A 219 -0.31 -21.72 -3.73
CA LYS A 219 -1.25 -22.48 -4.58
C LYS A 219 -0.58 -22.96 -5.87
N ALA A 220 0.19 -22.10 -6.53
CA ALA A 220 0.90 -22.42 -7.77
C ALA A 220 1.96 -23.52 -7.54
N ALA A 221 2.73 -23.43 -6.46
CA ALA A 221 3.70 -24.45 -6.06
C ALA A 221 3.03 -25.81 -5.79
N HIS A 222 1.90 -25.82 -5.08
CA HIS A 222 1.11 -27.05 -4.87
C HIS A 222 0.56 -27.66 -6.16
N LEU A 223 0.19 -26.82 -7.13
CA LEU A 223 -0.25 -27.30 -8.45
C LEU A 223 0.90 -27.95 -9.22
N LEU A 224 2.08 -27.32 -9.25
CA LEU A 224 3.30 -27.90 -9.86
C LEU A 224 3.65 -29.28 -9.26
N GLN A 225 3.60 -29.41 -7.94
CA GLN A 225 3.92 -30.69 -7.30
C GLN A 225 2.93 -31.80 -7.73
N LYS A 226 1.64 -31.47 -7.86
CA LYS A 226 0.60 -32.40 -8.28
C LYS A 226 0.68 -32.75 -9.77
N THR A 227 1.06 -31.80 -10.64
CA THR A 227 1.25 -32.05 -12.08
C THR A 227 2.40 -33.01 -12.34
N THR A 228 3.49 -32.91 -11.58
CA THR A 228 4.65 -33.80 -11.71
C THR A 228 4.32 -35.25 -11.31
N LEU A 229 3.35 -35.46 -10.40
CA LEU A 229 2.99 -36.78 -9.88
C LEU A 229 1.84 -37.48 -10.63
N ARG A 230 1.02 -36.78 -11.43
CA ARG A 230 -0.13 -37.35 -12.16
C ARG A 230 -0.42 -36.64 -13.48
N LYS A 231 -0.85 -37.39 -14.50
CA LYS A 231 -1.49 -36.82 -15.71
C LYS A 231 -2.82 -36.17 -15.30
N ILE A 232 -2.88 -34.85 -15.31
CA ILE A 232 -4.07 -34.09 -14.92
C ILE A 232 -5.07 -33.97 -16.09
N PRO A 233 -6.39 -34.00 -15.84
CA PRO A 233 -7.42 -33.86 -16.87
C PRO A 233 -7.38 -32.51 -17.64
N TRP A 234 -7.82 -32.54 -18.90
CA TRP A 234 -7.92 -31.39 -19.81
C TRP A 234 -8.70 -30.19 -19.25
N LEU A 235 -9.66 -30.42 -18.33
CA LEU A 235 -10.46 -29.37 -17.71
C LEU A 235 -9.62 -28.37 -16.91
N LYS A 236 -8.47 -28.78 -16.34
CA LYS A 236 -7.60 -27.87 -15.57
C LYS A 236 -6.80 -26.90 -16.44
N SER A 237 -6.66 -27.19 -17.74
CA SER A 237 -5.92 -26.33 -18.69
C SER A 237 -6.57 -24.95 -18.86
N ARG A 238 -7.91 -24.86 -18.73
CA ARG A 238 -8.63 -23.57 -18.78
C ARG A 238 -8.37 -22.72 -17.55
N GLU A 239 -8.33 -23.35 -16.37
CA GLU A 239 -8.06 -22.70 -15.09
C GLU A 239 -6.63 -22.11 -15.07
N ILE A 240 -5.64 -22.87 -15.53
CA ILE A 240 -4.24 -22.41 -15.62
C ILE A 240 -4.09 -21.20 -16.54
N ARG A 241 -4.71 -21.24 -17.73
CA ARG A 241 -4.70 -20.08 -18.65
C ARG A 241 -5.41 -18.86 -18.06
N HIS A 242 -6.43 -19.08 -17.24
CA HIS A 242 -7.13 -18.01 -16.55
C HIS A 242 -6.23 -17.37 -15.49
N SER A 243 -5.58 -18.16 -14.65
CA SER A 243 -4.62 -17.66 -13.64
C SER A 243 -3.46 -16.89 -14.26
N LEU A 244 -2.92 -17.34 -15.40
CA LEU A 244 -1.88 -16.61 -16.14
C LEU A 244 -2.38 -15.23 -16.61
N ARG A 245 -3.61 -15.16 -17.15
CA ARG A 245 -4.22 -13.88 -17.55
C ARG A 245 -4.45 -12.95 -16.36
N GLU A 246 -4.91 -13.49 -15.23
CA GLU A 246 -5.07 -12.70 -14.01
C GLU A 246 -3.75 -12.11 -13.53
N ILE A 247 -2.65 -12.87 -13.55
CA ILE A 247 -1.32 -12.35 -13.16
C ILE A 247 -0.90 -11.19 -14.07
N ILE A 248 -1.07 -11.33 -15.38
CA ILE A 248 -0.75 -10.27 -16.34
C ILE A 248 -1.64 -9.05 -16.10
N GLN A 249 -2.92 -9.26 -15.79
CA GLN A 249 -3.86 -8.20 -15.46
C GLN A 249 -3.44 -7.45 -14.19
N ILE A 250 -3.17 -8.17 -13.09
CA ILE A 250 -2.70 -7.60 -11.82
C ILE A 250 -1.42 -6.80 -12.03
N ARG A 251 -0.45 -7.34 -12.78
CA ARG A 251 0.79 -6.62 -13.12
C ARG A 251 0.49 -5.31 -13.85
N THR A 252 -0.38 -5.37 -14.86
CA THR A 252 -0.73 -4.21 -15.69
C THR A 252 -1.45 -3.14 -14.88
N GLU A 253 -2.45 -3.54 -14.09
CA GLU A 253 -3.22 -2.64 -13.22
C GLU A 253 -2.31 -1.98 -12.18
N SER A 254 -1.45 -2.76 -11.51
CA SER A 254 -0.50 -2.25 -10.51
C SER A 254 0.45 -1.21 -11.11
N ILE A 255 1.05 -1.49 -12.27
CA ILE A 255 1.95 -0.55 -12.95
C ILE A 255 1.21 0.74 -13.34
N GLN A 256 0.01 0.62 -13.89
CA GLN A 256 -0.80 1.79 -14.28
C GLN A 256 -1.15 2.65 -13.07
N GLU A 257 -1.55 2.02 -11.96
CA GLU A 257 -1.90 2.71 -10.73
C GLU A 257 -0.70 3.45 -10.12
N PHE A 258 0.44 2.79 -9.96
CA PHE A 258 1.63 3.43 -9.40
C PHE A 258 2.12 4.58 -10.29
N ALA A 259 2.16 4.37 -11.61
CA ALA A 259 2.56 5.40 -12.56
C ALA A 259 1.58 6.59 -12.53
N ALA A 260 0.28 6.35 -12.36
CA ALA A 260 -0.70 7.42 -12.24
C ALA A 260 -0.47 8.25 -10.99
N THR A 261 -0.26 7.63 -9.82
CA THR A 261 -0.02 8.38 -8.58
C THR A 261 1.27 9.20 -8.64
N GLU A 262 2.39 8.60 -9.06
CA GLU A 262 3.67 9.32 -9.20
C GLU A 262 3.58 10.48 -10.20
N ARG A 263 2.95 10.24 -11.35
CA ARG A 263 2.78 11.27 -12.37
C ARG A 263 1.94 12.42 -11.84
N ASN A 264 0.83 12.14 -11.17
CA ASN A 264 -0.04 13.17 -10.63
C ASN A 264 0.70 14.02 -9.59
N ILE A 265 1.45 13.38 -8.69
CA ILE A 265 2.25 14.10 -7.68
C ILE A 265 3.27 15.02 -8.32
N ASN A 266 3.98 14.54 -9.34
CA ASN A 266 4.92 15.36 -10.10
C ASN A 266 4.25 16.49 -10.91
N LEU A 267 2.97 16.33 -11.28
CA LEU A 267 2.21 17.29 -12.08
C LEU A 267 1.52 18.40 -11.25
N ILE A 268 1.36 18.23 -9.94
CA ILE A 268 0.82 19.26 -9.01
C ILE A 268 1.60 20.58 -9.12
N GLY A 269 2.89 20.50 -9.48
CA GLY A 269 3.63 21.65 -9.98
C GLY A 269 4.34 22.50 -8.92
N ASP A 270 4.36 22.08 -7.65
CA ASP A 270 5.27 22.63 -6.66
C ASP A 270 6.42 21.64 -6.35
N TRP A 271 7.64 22.17 -6.33
CA TRP A 271 8.87 21.37 -6.18
C TRP A 271 9.02 20.76 -4.79
N TYR A 272 8.38 21.37 -3.78
CA TYR A 272 8.45 20.91 -2.40
C TYR A 272 7.67 19.61 -2.21
N SER A 273 6.41 19.58 -2.64
CA SER A 273 5.51 18.43 -2.57
C SER A 273 6.11 17.21 -3.26
N ALA A 274 6.66 17.38 -4.47
CA ALA A 274 7.31 16.29 -5.20
C ALA A 274 8.52 15.73 -4.44
N ARG A 275 9.35 16.60 -3.86
CA ARG A 275 10.56 16.19 -3.13
C ARG A 275 10.24 15.60 -1.76
N LEU A 276 9.21 16.10 -1.08
CA LEU A 276 8.73 15.54 0.18
C LEU A 276 8.15 14.14 -0.04
N PHE A 277 7.35 13.96 -1.10
CA PHE A 277 6.82 12.65 -1.45
C PHE A 277 7.92 11.65 -1.81
N ASP A 278 8.94 12.06 -2.59
CA ASP A 278 10.10 11.22 -2.90
C ASP A 278 10.88 10.83 -1.63
N LEU A 279 11.08 11.79 -0.71
CA LEU A 279 11.71 11.54 0.58
C LEU A 279 10.93 10.50 1.41
N MET A 280 9.60 10.64 1.46
CA MET A 280 8.71 9.71 2.15
C MET A 280 8.70 8.33 1.51
N ALA A 281 8.52 8.24 0.19
CA ALA A 281 8.52 6.98 -0.56
C ALA A 281 9.84 6.22 -0.41
N LYS A 282 10.97 6.95 -0.38
CA LYS A 282 12.29 6.39 -0.09
C LYS A 282 12.38 5.86 1.34
N LYS A 283 11.88 6.60 2.33
CA LYS A 283 11.88 6.20 3.74
C LYS A 283 11.01 4.96 3.98
N LEU A 284 9.84 4.89 3.34
CA LEU A 284 8.93 3.73 3.37
C LEU A 284 9.40 2.56 2.48
N HIS A 285 10.55 2.69 1.80
CA HIS A 285 11.09 1.68 0.90
C HIS A 285 10.11 1.23 -0.20
N VAL A 286 9.25 2.11 -0.68
CA VAL A 286 8.20 1.82 -1.69
C VAL A 286 8.78 1.13 -2.93
N GLU A 287 9.96 1.55 -3.40
CA GLU A 287 10.62 0.93 -4.55
C GLU A 287 11.09 -0.51 -4.30
N LYS A 288 11.48 -0.83 -3.06
CA LYS A 288 11.87 -2.19 -2.67
C LYS A 288 10.66 -3.12 -2.69
N TRP A 289 9.52 -2.66 -2.16
CA TRP A 289 8.24 -3.36 -2.22
C TRP A 289 7.82 -3.65 -3.66
N LYS A 290 7.81 -2.63 -4.53
CA LYS A 290 7.52 -2.80 -5.97
C LYS A 290 8.44 -3.83 -6.63
N THR A 291 9.73 -3.78 -6.33
CA THR A 291 10.72 -4.72 -6.87
C THR A 291 10.45 -6.16 -6.42
N ASN A 292 10.12 -6.37 -5.14
CA ASN A 292 9.78 -7.68 -4.62
C ASN A 292 8.50 -8.25 -5.25
N ILE A 293 7.45 -7.43 -5.32
CA ILE A 293 6.18 -7.79 -5.96
C ILE A 293 6.37 -8.20 -7.42
N ASN A 294 7.17 -7.44 -8.18
CA ASN A 294 7.47 -7.78 -9.56
C ASN A 294 8.19 -9.14 -9.68
N LYS A 295 9.15 -9.44 -8.79
CA LYS A 295 9.81 -10.76 -8.75
C LYS A 295 8.83 -11.88 -8.43
N THR A 296 7.89 -11.66 -7.51
CA THR A 296 6.87 -12.65 -7.18
C THR A 296 5.92 -12.89 -8.36
N LEU A 297 5.51 -11.83 -9.06
CA LEU A 297 4.72 -11.92 -10.30
C LEU A 297 5.47 -12.67 -11.41
N ASP A 298 6.76 -12.40 -11.62
CA ASP A 298 7.60 -13.11 -12.59
C ASP A 298 7.69 -14.60 -12.25
N THR A 299 7.92 -14.92 -10.97
CA THR A 299 7.98 -16.31 -10.49
C THR A 299 6.65 -17.03 -10.70
N LEU A 300 5.52 -16.36 -10.43
CA LEU A 300 4.19 -16.89 -10.69
C LEU A 300 3.96 -17.16 -12.17
N GLU A 301 4.30 -16.20 -13.04
CA GLU A 301 4.20 -16.33 -14.49
C GLU A 301 5.02 -17.53 -15.01
N ASP A 302 6.26 -17.69 -14.54
CA ASP A 302 7.14 -18.80 -14.88
C ASP A 302 6.50 -20.14 -14.47
N ILE A 303 6.02 -20.24 -13.23
CA ILE A 303 5.36 -21.45 -12.72
C ILE A 303 4.15 -21.81 -13.58
N TYR A 304 3.23 -20.86 -13.82
CA TYR A 304 2.03 -21.12 -14.61
C TYR A 304 2.35 -21.45 -16.07
N SER A 305 3.39 -20.84 -16.64
CA SER A 305 3.87 -21.13 -18.00
C SER A 305 4.43 -22.55 -18.10
N MET A 306 5.28 -22.96 -17.14
CA MET A 306 5.79 -24.35 -17.06
C MET A 306 4.66 -25.37 -16.90
N ILE A 307 3.65 -25.07 -16.08
CA ILE A 307 2.47 -25.91 -15.97
C ILE A 307 1.75 -26.00 -17.33
N ALA A 308 1.51 -24.85 -17.99
CA ALA A 308 0.78 -24.79 -19.25
C ALA A 308 1.49 -25.55 -20.39
N GLU A 309 2.82 -25.45 -20.49
CA GLU A 309 3.64 -26.17 -21.47
C GLU A 309 3.55 -27.69 -21.31
N ASN A 310 3.56 -28.19 -20.07
CA ASN A 310 3.39 -29.62 -19.80
C ASN A 310 2.03 -30.16 -20.31
N PHE A 311 0.97 -29.32 -20.30
CA PHE A 311 -0.32 -29.69 -20.86
C PHE A 311 -0.37 -29.64 -22.38
N SER A 312 0.23 -28.62 -23.02
CA SER A 312 0.21 -28.50 -24.48
C SER A 312 0.98 -29.65 -25.13
N MET A 313 2.12 -30.05 -24.56
CA MET A 313 2.89 -31.20 -25.02
C MET A 313 2.09 -32.50 -24.88
N SER A 314 1.42 -32.73 -23.74
CA SER A 314 0.56 -33.92 -23.58
C SER A 314 -0.65 -33.92 -24.53
N PHE A 315 -1.23 -32.76 -24.85
CA PHE A 315 -2.39 -32.70 -25.74
C PHE A 315 -2.02 -33.02 -27.19
N SER A 316 -0.91 -32.45 -27.70
CA SER A 316 -0.39 -32.79 -29.04
C SER A 316 -0.11 -34.28 -29.15
N THR A 317 0.60 -34.85 -28.17
CA THR A 317 0.90 -36.28 -28.16
C THR A 317 -0.36 -37.15 -28.09
N THR A 318 -1.38 -36.76 -27.31
CA THR A 318 -2.64 -37.53 -27.28
C THR A 318 -3.44 -37.41 -28.57
N LEU A 319 -3.48 -36.25 -29.21
CA LEU A 319 -4.14 -36.08 -30.50
C LEU A 319 -3.41 -36.86 -31.59
N GLU A 320 -2.08 -36.80 -31.63
CA GLU A 320 -1.25 -37.62 -32.52
C GLU A 320 -1.53 -39.10 -32.30
N PHE A 321 -1.64 -39.56 -31.06
CA PHE A 321 -1.97 -40.94 -30.75
C PHE A 321 -3.38 -41.32 -31.19
N ILE A 322 -4.39 -40.47 -30.96
CA ILE A 322 -5.78 -40.70 -31.41
C ILE A 322 -5.84 -40.77 -32.93
N ILE A 323 -5.18 -39.84 -33.63
CA ILE A 323 -5.10 -39.80 -35.09
C ILE A 323 -4.42 -41.07 -35.60
N THR A 324 -3.29 -41.46 -35.01
CA THR A 324 -2.56 -42.68 -35.37
C THR A 324 -3.43 -43.92 -35.15
N PHE A 325 -4.13 -44.01 -34.02
CA PHE A 325 -5.01 -45.12 -33.70
C PHE A 325 -6.21 -45.21 -34.66
N ALA A 326 -6.82 -44.07 -35.01
CA ALA A 326 -7.88 -44.00 -36.00
C ALA A 326 -7.40 -44.48 -37.38
N TRP A 327 -6.20 -44.08 -37.78
CA TRP A 327 -5.55 -44.59 -39.00
C TRP A 327 -5.33 -46.10 -38.94
N CYS A 328 -4.85 -46.64 -37.82
CA CYS A 328 -4.69 -48.09 -37.64
C CYS A 328 -6.01 -48.85 -37.79
N ILE A 329 -7.10 -48.35 -37.17
CA ILE A 329 -8.43 -48.96 -37.30
C ILE A 329 -8.90 -48.99 -38.76
N LEU A 330 -8.75 -47.87 -39.48
CA LEU A 330 -9.10 -47.79 -40.90
C LEU A 330 -8.32 -48.81 -41.74
N LEU A 331 -7.03 -48.95 -41.47
CA LEU A 331 -6.15 -49.87 -42.20
C LEU A 331 -6.53 -51.34 -41.94
N ILE A 332 -6.85 -51.69 -40.68
CA ILE A 332 -7.34 -53.03 -40.32
C ILE A 332 -8.67 -53.32 -41.02
N GLY A 333 -9.60 -52.36 -41.03
CA GLY A 333 -10.89 -52.50 -41.72
C GLY A 333 -10.72 -52.72 -43.23
N TYR A 334 -9.83 -51.95 -43.87
CA TYR A 334 -9.49 -52.14 -45.28
C TYR A 334 -8.89 -53.52 -45.56
N PHE A 335 -7.98 -53.99 -44.70
CA PHE A 335 -7.36 -55.30 -44.85
C PHE A 335 -8.37 -56.45 -44.73
N LEU A 336 -9.33 -56.34 -43.81
CA LEU A 336 -10.43 -57.29 -43.66
C LEU A 336 -11.33 -57.34 -44.90
N LEU A 337 -11.70 -56.17 -45.45
CA LEU A 337 -12.48 -56.08 -46.69
C LEU A 337 -11.73 -56.69 -47.87
N PHE A 338 -10.44 -56.40 -48.01
CA PHE A 338 -9.59 -56.97 -49.05
C PHE A 338 -9.51 -58.51 -48.94
N PHE A 339 -9.36 -59.04 -47.72
CA PHE A 339 -9.31 -60.49 -47.51
C PHE A 339 -10.65 -61.16 -47.82
N LEU A 340 -11.77 -60.52 -47.44
CA LEU A 340 -13.11 -60.97 -47.81
C LEU A 340 -13.32 -60.97 -49.33
N GLU A 341 -12.85 -59.94 -50.04
CA GLU A 341 -12.95 -59.87 -51.49
C GLU A 341 -12.16 -60.99 -52.18
N ILE A 342 -10.95 -61.29 -51.70
CA ILE A 342 -10.14 -62.42 -52.18
C ILE A 342 -10.81 -63.76 -51.91
N LEU A 343 -11.41 -63.94 -50.73
CA LEU A 343 -12.13 -65.16 -50.37
C LEU A 343 -13.42 -65.34 -51.18
N HIS A 344 -14.05 -64.25 -51.62
CA HIS A 344 -15.27 -64.28 -52.43
C HIS A 344 -14.99 -64.45 -53.94
N LYS A 345 -13.77 -64.14 -54.40
CA LYS A 345 -13.31 -64.37 -55.79
C LYS A 345 -12.73 -65.77 -56.04
N ARG A 346 -12.70 -66.63 -55.01
CA ARG A 346 -12.27 -68.03 -55.09
C ARG A 346 -13.47 -68.94 -55.03
#